data_AF-A0AAD5NV91-F1
#
_entry.id   AF-A0AAD5NV91-F1
#
_cell.length_a   1.000
_cell.length_b   1.000
_cell.length_c   1.000
_cell.angle_alpha   90.00
_cell.angle_beta   90.00
_cell.angle_gamma   90.00
#
_symmetry.space_group_name_H-M   'P 1'
#
loop_
_entity.id
_entity.type
_entity.pdbx_description
1 polymer ?
#
loop_
_entity_poly.entity_id
_entity_poly.type
_entity_poly.pdbx_seq_one_letter_code
_entity_poly.pdbx_strand_id
1 'polypeptide(L)'
;MLSINTYRYLYLGKPLANVTFKIYGTISMGQAFNFLSDFKLGYYMKFPPKSMFIAQLAGTIVGSTVHFGTTWWLLASIDKICNTALLPKGSQMDMTWSRYFLHVSIIWGVVGPQRMFTKDGIYPQMNWFFLIGFLAPVPVRLLSRKYPEKKWIKLIHMPMILGGPLGMPYAKAVHYMSWEAVGIFFNYYVYRRFKQWHINISTEQCRFCQAKEKMESYGEDEVPKSKSLQKHQTSIDLNEDEEVDDNPIEEVRLTVPITDDPSLPALTFRTWVLGIISCCLLAFMNQFFGYRQNNLFVGSVSAQILVLPIGQLMAATLTSKQIRVPLTKWSFSLNPGPFNIKEHVLITIFASSGASGVAGVAIITIVKAFYHRQMNPVAAMLLVQTTQLMGYGWAGLFRKYLVDSPYMWWPGNLVQVSLFRALNENEKRARGGLTRLQFFLIVFISSFAYYIVPGYLFPSISALSFVCWIWKDSITAQKLGSGLQGLGIGSFGLDWSTVAGFLGSPLATPFFVIANILVGFFLFLYVLIPIAYWSNTYEAGRFPLFSPHTFDSKGQPYNITRILNNKAFEFDKVGYDNYSKLYLSVMFAFIYGMNFAFLMASITHVALFDGK
;
A
#
# COMPACT_ATOMS: atom_id res chain seq x y z
N MET A 1 -13.27 -0.44 -11.91
CA MET A 1 -13.21 -1.84 -12.41
C MET A 1 -14.33 -2.17 -13.40
N LEU A 2 -15.60 -1.80 -13.15
CA LEU A 2 -16.72 -2.02 -14.10
C LEU A 2 -16.46 -1.40 -15.49
N SER A 3 -16.03 -0.14 -15.56
CA SER A 3 -15.64 0.51 -16.83
C SER A 3 -14.45 -0.16 -17.55
N ILE A 4 -13.55 -0.82 -16.78
CA ILE A 4 -12.40 -1.57 -17.33
C ILE A 4 -12.84 -2.87 -17.98
N ASN A 5 -13.81 -3.56 -17.40
CA ASN A 5 -14.34 -4.77 -18.03
C ASN A 5 -15.06 -4.39 -19.33
N THR A 6 -15.88 -3.33 -19.33
CA THR A 6 -16.58 -2.85 -20.53
C THR A 6 -15.62 -2.43 -21.65
N TYR A 7 -14.57 -1.66 -21.35
CA TYR A 7 -13.58 -1.25 -22.38
C TYR A 7 -12.81 -2.45 -22.97
N ARG A 8 -12.53 -3.48 -22.17
CA ARG A 8 -11.87 -4.71 -22.64
C ARG A 8 -12.75 -5.54 -23.56
N TYR A 9 -14.07 -5.41 -23.48
CA TYR A 9 -14.99 -5.97 -24.48
C TYR A 9 -15.00 -5.16 -25.78
N LEU A 10 -14.72 -3.86 -25.74
CA LEU A 10 -14.69 -2.99 -26.93
C LEU A 10 -13.40 -3.14 -27.77
N TYR A 11 -12.25 -3.39 -27.14
CA TYR A 11 -10.95 -3.53 -27.84
C TYR A 11 -10.32 -4.93 -27.63
N LEU A 12 -11.03 -5.97 -28.08
CA LEU A 12 -10.53 -7.35 -28.08
C LEU A 12 -9.31 -7.50 -28.99
N GLY A 13 -8.30 -8.25 -28.54
CA GLY A 13 -7.13 -8.61 -29.35
C GLY A 13 -6.04 -7.55 -29.45
N LYS A 14 -6.19 -6.39 -28.79
CA LYS A 14 -5.18 -5.33 -28.70
C LYS A 14 -4.56 -5.26 -27.29
N PRO A 15 -3.51 -6.05 -26.99
CA PRO A 15 -2.90 -6.11 -25.66
C PRO A 15 -2.42 -4.75 -25.13
N LEU A 16 -1.76 -3.95 -25.97
CA LEU A 16 -1.22 -2.64 -25.54
C LEU A 16 -2.34 -1.67 -25.13
N ALA A 17 -3.42 -1.60 -25.90
CA ALA A 17 -4.57 -0.73 -25.59
C ALA A 17 -5.21 -1.12 -24.23
N ASN A 18 -5.37 -2.42 -23.99
CA ASN A 18 -5.95 -2.94 -22.76
C ASN A 18 -5.05 -2.73 -21.53
N VAL A 19 -3.74 -2.84 -21.69
CA VAL A 19 -2.77 -2.54 -20.63
C VAL A 19 -2.79 -1.05 -20.29
N THR A 20 -2.73 -0.19 -21.31
CA THR A 20 -2.79 1.26 -21.14
C THR A 20 -4.08 1.69 -20.43
N PHE A 21 -5.24 1.16 -20.84
CA PHE A 21 -6.51 1.46 -20.18
C PHE A 21 -6.53 0.99 -18.71
N LYS A 22 -5.99 -0.19 -18.41
CA LYS A 22 -5.86 -0.68 -17.02
C LYS A 22 -5.07 0.30 -16.16
N ILE A 23 -4.00 0.85 -16.70
CA ILE A 23 -3.10 1.74 -15.98
C ILE A 23 -3.76 3.09 -15.75
N TYR A 24 -4.34 3.69 -16.79
CA TYR A 24 -5.09 4.93 -16.62
C TYR A 24 -6.33 4.78 -15.74
N GLY A 25 -6.95 3.59 -15.68
CA GLY A 25 -8.11 3.32 -14.84
C GLY A 25 -7.78 2.98 -13.38
N THR A 26 -7.01 1.92 -13.14
CA THR A 26 -6.79 1.37 -11.78
C THR A 26 -5.59 2.01 -11.08
N ILE A 27 -4.50 2.24 -11.81
CA ILE A 27 -3.26 2.70 -11.20
C ILE A 27 -3.34 4.18 -10.86
N SER A 28 -4.00 4.99 -11.69
CA SER A 28 -4.25 6.41 -11.38
C SER A 28 -5.06 6.58 -10.09
N MET A 29 -6.04 5.70 -9.83
CA MET A 29 -6.79 5.68 -8.58
C MET A 29 -5.91 5.32 -7.38
N GLY A 30 -5.01 4.34 -7.53
CA GLY A 30 -4.02 4.02 -6.49
C GLY A 30 -3.13 5.21 -6.14
N GLN A 31 -2.68 5.97 -7.14
CA GLN A 31 -1.93 7.21 -6.90
C GLN A 31 -2.77 8.30 -6.24
N ALA A 32 -4.05 8.41 -6.62
CA ALA A 32 -4.98 9.33 -5.97
C ALA A 32 -5.11 9.06 -4.47
N PHE A 33 -5.14 7.79 -4.04
CA PHE A 33 -5.13 7.42 -2.63
C PHE A 33 -3.86 7.90 -1.91
N ASN A 34 -2.68 7.74 -2.51
CA ASN A 34 -1.44 8.26 -1.93
C ASN A 34 -1.48 9.79 -1.75
N PHE A 35 -1.93 10.51 -2.78
CA PHE A 35 -2.05 11.98 -2.70
C PHE A 35 -3.06 12.42 -1.63
N LEU A 36 -4.21 11.74 -1.54
CA LEU A 36 -5.20 12.00 -0.50
C LEU A 36 -4.66 11.70 0.91
N SER A 37 -3.85 10.65 1.05
CA SER A 37 -3.16 10.35 2.31
C SER A 37 -2.27 11.52 2.72
N ASP A 38 -1.44 12.03 1.80
CA ASP A 38 -0.56 13.17 2.09
C ASP A 38 -1.38 14.45 2.38
N PHE A 39 -2.49 14.70 1.67
CA PHE A 39 -3.39 15.81 1.98
C PHE A 39 -4.02 15.69 3.37
N LYS A 40 -4.36 14.47 3.82
CA LYS A 40 -4.84 14.24 5.18
C LYS A 40 -3.74 14.48 6.20
N LEU A 41 -2.51 14.06 5.93
CA LEU A 41 -1.37 14.36 6.79
C LEU A 41 -1.17 15.86 6.96
N GLY A 42 -1.18 16.63 5.87
CA GLY A 42 -1.06 18.08 5.97
C GLY A 42 -2.27 18.75 6.60
N TYR A 43 -3.48 18.19 6.44
CA TYR A 43 -4.66 18.63 7.19
C TYR A 43 -4.46 18.44 8.71
N TYR A 44 -3.91 17.31 9.15
CA TYR A 44 -3.56 17.09 10.55
C TYR A 44 -2.48 18.07 11.04
N MET A 45 -1.47 18.33 10.23
CA MET A 45 -0.40 19.29 10.56
C MET A 45 -0.77 20.75 10.28
N LYS A 46 -2.06 21.06 10.06
CA LYS A 46 -2.61 22.41 9.82
C LYS A 46 -1.92 23.18 8.69
N PHE A 47 -1.56 22.46 7.63
CA PHE A 47 -0.81 23.01 6.52
C PHE A 47 -1.71 23.60 5.43
N PRO A 48 -1.36 24.74 4.81
CA PRO A 48 -2.15 25.32 3.73
C PRO A 48 -2.18 24.42 2.48
N PRO A 49 -3.37 24.04 1.95
CA PRO A 49 -3.48 23.02 0.90
C PRO A 49 -2.87 23.42 -0.44
N LYS A 50 -2.80 24.72 -0.76
CA LYS A 50 -2.18 25.20 -2.01
C LYS A 50 -0.68 24.90 -2.07
N SER A 51 0.01 25.15 -0.96
CA SER A 51 1.45 24.90 -0.84
C SER A 51 1.76 23.41 -0.88
N MET A 52 0.91 22.58 -0.26
CA MET A 52 1.01 21.12 -0.38
C MET A 52 0.87 20.65 -1.83
N PHE A 53 -0.14 21.13 -2.54
CA PHE A 53 -0.40 20.73 -3.92
C PHE A 53 0.79 21.04 -4.83
N ILE A 54 1.41 22.22 -4.68
CA ILE A 54 2.60 22.60 -5.47
C ILE A 54 3.77 21.67 -5.16
N ALA A 55 4.02 21.38 -3.88
CA ALA A 55 5.12 20.49 -3.46
C ALA A 55 4.91 19.06 -3.96
N GLN A 56 3.71 18.51 -3.80
CA GLN A 56 3.35 17.18 -4.31
C GLN A 56 3.50 17.11 -5.82
N LEU A 57 2.95 18.08 -6.56
CA LEU A 57 3.00 18.10 -8.02
C LEU A 57 4.45 18.10 -8.54
N ALA A 58 5.29 18.98 -7.98
CA ALA A 58 6.70 19.01 -8.31
C ALA A 58 7.40 17.70 -7.94
N GLY A 59 7.13 17.16 -6.75
CA GLY A 59 7.64 15.87 -6.30
C GLY A 59 7.24 14.72 -7.23
N THR A 60 6.00 14.67 -7.72
CA THR A 60 5.53 13.64 -8.65
C THR A 60 6.19 13.74 -10.02
N ILE A 61 6.39 14.94 -10.55
CA ILE A 61 7.09 15.13 -11.84
C ILE A 61 8.54 14.65 -11.71
N VAL A 62 9.24 15.05 -10.64
CA VAL A 62 10.61 14.62 -10.36
C VAL A 62 10.68 13.11 -10.13
N GLY A 63 9.87 12.57 -9.22
CA GLY A 63 9.85 11.16 -8.86
C GLY A 63 9.55 10.28 -10.07
N SER A 64 8.51 10.60 -10.85
CA SER A 64 8.16 9.85 -12.07
C SER A 64 9.26 9.89 -13.14
N THR A 65 9.99 10.99 -13.24
CA THR A 65 11.18 11.13 -14.11
C THR A 65 12.30 10.21 -13.67
N VAL A 66 12.59 10.15 -12.36
CA VAL A 66 13.62 9.27 -11.83
C VAL A 66 13.22 7.80 -11.98
N HIS A 67 11.98 7.43 -11.66
CA HIS A 67 11.46 6.07 -11.86
C HIS A 67 11.59 5.60 -13.32
N PHE A 68 11.24 6.47 -14.27
CA PHE A 68 11.45 6.22 -15.70
C PHE A 68 12.94 6.05 -16.02
N GLY A 69 13.79 6.99 -15.59
CA GLY A 69 15.22 6.99 -15.86
C GLY A 69 15.92 5.74 -15.33
N THR A 70 15.66 5.37 -14.08
CA THR A 70 16.20 4.15 -13.44
C THR A 70 15.79 2.91 -14.21
N THR A 71 14.53 2.83 -14.64
CA THR A 71 14.07 1.65 -15.39
C THR A 71 14.66 1.62 -16.79
N TRP A 72 14.71 2.76 -17.47
CA TRP A 72 15.30 2.84 -18.79
C TRP A 72 16.77 2.44 -18.76
N TRP A 73 17.50 2.90 -17.75
CA TRP A 73 18.88 2.52 -17.47
C TRP A 73 19.02 1.03 -17.20
N LEU A 74 18.24 0.46 -16.27
CA LEU A 74 18.28 -0.97 -15.95
C LEU A 74 18.03 -1.85 -17.19
N LEU A 75 17.04 -1.48 -18.01
CA LEU A 75 16.68 -2.20 -19.23
C LEU A 75 17.70 -2.02 -20.38
N ALA A 76 18.51 -0.96 -20.36
CA ALA A 76 19.53 -0.70 -21.37
C ALA A 76 20.89 -1.32 -20.99
N SER A 77 21.21 -1.38 -19.68
CA SER A 77 22.49 -1.86 -19.19
C SER A 77 22.54 -3.38 -18.96
N ILE A 78 21.40 -4.03 -18.66
CA ILE A 78 21.36 -5.47 -18.38
C ILE A 78 20.63 -6.19 -19.52
N ASP A 79 21.39 -6.89 -20.36
CA ASP A 79 20.81 -7.71 -21.42
C ASP A 79 20.05 -8.92 -20.82
N LYS A 80 18.85 -9.17 -21.34
CA LYS A 80 17.94 -10.26 -20.90
C LYS A 80 17.67 -10.32 -19.38
N ILE A 81 17.49 -9.17 -18.73
CA ILE A 81 17.17 -9.04 -17.30
C ILE A 81 15.99 -9.94 -16.81
N CYS A 82 15.07 -10.31 -17.71
CA CYS A 82 13.94 -11.19 -17.42
C CYS A 82 14.27 -12.68 -17.34
N ASN A 83 15.42 -13.15 -17.83
CA ASN A 83 15.71 -14.58 -17.90
C ASN A 83 16.58 -15.01 -16.71
N THR A 84 15.93 -15.57 -15.69
CA THR A 84 16.57 -16.05 -14.45
C THR A 84 17.61 -17.15 -14.69
N ALA A 85 17.57 -17.85 -15.83
CA ALA A 85 18.57 -18.86 -16.19
C ALA A 85 19.87 -18.27 -16.77
N LEU A 86 19.84 -17.02 -17.26
CA LEU A 86 21.00 -16.33 -17.83
C LEU A 86 21.64 -15.32 -16.87
N LEU A 87 21.00 -15.10 -15.72
CA LEU A 87 21.55 -14.23 -14.68
C LEU A 87 22.65 -14.97 -13.88
N PRO A 88 23.64 -14.24 -13.32
CA PRO A 88 24.67 -14.84 -12.48
C PRO A 88 24.05 -15.66 -11.35
N LYS A 89 24.60 -16.86 -11.08
CA LYS A 89 24.17 -17.72 -9.97
C LYS A 89 24.21 -16.91 -8.66
N GLY A 90 23.06 -16.64 -8.06
CA GLY A 90 22.91 -15.80 -6.86
C GLY A 90 22.21 -14.45 -7.07
N SER A 91 21.80 -14.09 -8.30
CA SER A 91 21.03 -12.87 -8.53
C SER A 91 19.65 -12.94 -7.89
N GLN A 92 19.34 -12.04 -6.97
CA GLN A 92 18.02 -11.92 -6.36
C GLN A 92 17.04 -11.09 -7.19
N MET A 93 17.35 -10.78 -8.45
CA MET A 93 16.43 -10.02 -9.29
C MET A 93 15.34 -10.93 -9.86
N ASP A 94 14.10 -10.71 -9.44
CA ASP A 94 12.93 -11.39 -9.95
C ASP A 94 11.90 -10.33 -10.35
N MET A 95 11.61 -10.25 -11.65
CA MET A 95 10.68 -9.28 -12.23
C MET A 95 9.21 -9.65 -11.96
N THR A 96 8.92 -10.15 -10.76
CA THR A 96 7.64 -10.72 -10.33
C THR A 96 6.47 -9.79 -10.66
N TRP A 97 6.59 -8.50 -10.32
CA TRP A 97 5.56 -7.51 -10.62
C TRP A 97 5.32 -7.37 -12.13
N SER A 98 6.37 -7.22 -12.93
CA SER A 98 6.25 -7.07 -14.39
C SER A 98 5.73 -8.34 -15.07
N ARG A 99 6.15 -9.52 -14.60
CA ARG A 99 5.65 -10.83 -15.07
C ARG A 99 4.17 -11.01 -14.74
N TYR A 100 3.73 -10.66 -13.54
CA TYR A 100 2.31 -10.67 -13.20
C TYR A 100 1.52 -9.72 -14.11
N PHE A 101 1.99 -8.49 -14.32
CA PHE A 101 1.32 -7.56 -15.23
C PHE A 101 1.24 -8.09 -16.67
N LEU A 102 2.25 -8.82 -17.14
CA LEU A 102 2.23 -9.52 -18.43
C LEU A 102 1.17 -10.64 -18.44
N HIS A 103 1.13 -11.52 -17.44
CA HIS A 103 0.12 -12.59 -17.41
C HIS A 103 -1.31 -12.04 -17.35
N VAL A 104 -1.54 -10.99 -16.57
CA VAL A 104 -2.83 -10.29 -16.51
C VAL A 104 -3.17 -9.63 -17.86
N SER A 105 -2.18 -9.10 -18.59
CA SER A 105 -2.41 -8.51 -19.92
C SER A 105 -2.80 -9.55 -20.97
N ILE A 106 -2.27 -10.76 -20.88
CA ILE A 106 -2.64 -11.88 -21.76
C ILE A 106 -4.10 -12.27 -21.52
N ILE A 107 -4.46 -12.52 -20.26
CA ILE A 107 -5.81 -12.96 -19.86
C ILE A 107 -6.86 -11.95 -20.31
N TRP A 108 -6.67 -10.69 -19.94
CA TRP A 108 -7.68 -9.66 -20.09
C TRP A 108 -7.53 -8.80 -21.36
N GLY A 109 -6.44 -8.96 -22.10
CA GLY A 109 -6.12 -8.14 -23.27
C GLY A 109 -5.99 -8.94 -24.56
N VAL A 110 -5.21 -10.02 -24.54
CA VAL A 110 -4.98 -10.87 -25.72
C VAL A 110 -6.14 -11.84 -25.93
N VAL A 111 -6.36 -12.73 -24.95
CA VAL A 111 -7.41 -13.76 -25.02
C VAL A 111 -8.79 -13.12 -24.80
N GLY A 112 -8.87 -12.22 -23.82
CA GLY A 112 -10.04 -11.43 -23.48
C GLY A 112 -11.02 -12.17 -22.56
N PRO A 113 -11.90 -11.43 -21.86
CA PRO A 113 -12.82 -12.01 -20.89
C PRO A 113 -13.85 -12.97 -21.51
N GLN A 114 -14.22 -12.76 -22.77
CA GLN A 114 -15.14 -13.66 -23.49
C GLN A 114 -14.58 -15.09 -23.56
N ARG A 115 -13.31 -15.27 -23.94
CA ARG A 115 -12.72 -16.61 -24.09
C ARG A 115 -12.22 -17.22 -22.76
N MET A 116 -12.40 -16.52 -21.65
CA MET A 116 -11.97 -16.93 -20.31
C MET A 116 -13.14 -17.24 -19.39
N PHE A 117 -14.08 -16.31 -19.27
CA PHE A 117 -15.14 -16.30 -18.24
C PHE A 117 -16.55 -16.43 -18.82
N THR A 118 -16.73 -16.68 -20.12
CA THR A 118 -18.06 -16.99 -20.69
C THR A 118 -18.11 -18.45 -21.14
N LYS A 119 -19.16 -18.83 -21.87
CA LYS A 119 -19.38 -20.20 -22.37
C LYS A 119 -18.23 -20.73 -23.23
N ASP A 120 -17.45 -19.84 -23.86
CA ASP A 120 -16.33 -20.21 -24.72
C ASP A 120 -15.06 -20.58 -23.90
N GLY A 121 -14.99 -20.15 -22.65
CA GLY A 121 -13.84 -20.28 -21.74
C GLY A 121 -13.94 -21.44 -20.75
N ILE A 122 -12.89 -21.57 -19.93
CA ILE A 122 -12.75 -22.64 -18.92
C ILE A 122 -13.35 -22.23 -17.58
N TYR A 123 -13.46 -20.93 -17.30
CA TYR A 123 -13.79 -20.40 -15.98
C TYR A 123 -15.13 -19.62 -15.90
N PRO A 124 -16.23 -20.05 -16.56
CA PRO A 124 -17.49 -19.30 -16.49
C PRO A 124 -18.07 -19.20 -15.08
N GLN A 125 -17.76 -20.17 -14.20
CA GLN A 125 -18.26 -20.21 -12.83
C GLN A 125 -17.66 -19.09 -11.96
N MET A 126 -16.53 -18.48 -12.35
CA MET A 126 -15.95 -17.35 -11.60
C MET A 126 -16.91 -16.16 -11.54
N ASN A 127 -17.84 -16.01 -12.48
CA ASN A 127 -18.83 -14.93 -12.44
C ASN A 127 -19.83 -15.07 -11.27
N TRP A 128 -20.02 -16.26 -10.70
CA TRP A 128 -20.85 -16.41 -9.49
C TRP A 128 -20.31 -15.64 -8.30
N PHE A 129 -19.01 -15.34 -8.28
CA PHE A 129 -18.42 -14.53 -7.24
C PHE A 129 -18.95 -13.10 -7.23
N PHE A 130 -19.46 -12.55 -8.34
CA PHE A 130 -20.19 -11.27 -8.31
C PHE A 130 -21.41 -11.35 -7.37
N LEU A 131 -22.20 -12.43 -7.49
CA LEU A 131 -23.37 -12.63 -6.65
C LEU A 131 -22.98 -12.94 -5.20
N ILE A 132 -21.98 -13.80 -4.99
CA ILE A 132 -21.47 -14.12 -3.65
C ILE A 132 -21.00 -12.84 -2.95
N GLY A 133 -20.21 -12.01 -3.63
CA GLY A 133 -19.77 -10.73 -3.09
C GLY A 133 -20.92 -9.79 -2.77
N PHE A 134 -21.91 -9.67 -3.68
CA PHE A 134 -23.07 -8.82 -3.47
C PHE A 134 -23.88 -9.24 -2.23
N LEU A 135 -24.03 -10.54 -1.99
CA LEU A 135 -24.81 -11.07 -0.87
C LEU A 135 -24.01 -11.18 0.44
N ALA A 136 -22.67 -11.28 0.40
CA ALA A 136 -21.84 -11.54 1.58
C ALA A 136 -22.03 -10.55 2.75
N PRO A 137 -22.20 -9.22 2.52
CA PRO A 137 -22.45 -8.28 3.62
C PRO A 137 -23.84 -8.39 4.26
N VAL A 138 -24.83 -8.99 3.58
CA VAL A 138 -26.22 -9.06 4.04
C VAL A 138 -26.37 -9.88 5.33
N PRO A 139 -25.84 -11.12 5.44
CA PRO A 139 -25.85 -11.88 6.68
C PRO A 139 -25.24 -11.13 7.86
N VAL A 140 -24.12 -10.43 7.66
CA VAL A 140 -23.48 -9.64 8.72
C VAL A 140 -24.39 -8.53 9.20
N ARG A 141 -25.07 -7.85 8.26
CA ARG A 141 -26.02 -6.79 8.60
C ARG A 141 -27.21 -7.34 9.40
N LEU A 142 -27.79 -8.46 8.98
CA LEU A 142 -28.89 -9.11 9.68
C LEU A 142 -28.47 -9.55 11.09
N LEU A 143 -27.29 -10.17 11.23
CA LEU A 143 -26.76 -10.58 12.52
C LEU A 143 -26.49 -9.38 13.44
N SER A 144 -25.96 -8.28 12.91
CA SER A 144 -25.71 -7.05 13.68
C SER A 144 -27.00 -6.39 14.19
N ARG A 145 -28.13 -6.58 13.48
CA ARG A 145 -29.46 -6.10 13.91
C ARG A 145 -30.12 -7.06 14.89
N LYS A 146 -29.94 -8.38 14.70
CA LYS A 146 -30.51 -9.39 15.59
C LYS A 146 -29.83 -9.44 16.96
N TYR A 147 -28.52 -9.16 17.02
CA TYR A 147 -27.74 -9.16 18.25
C TYR A 147 -27.02 -7.81 18.46
N PRO A 148 -27.76 -6.72 18.79
CA PRO A 148 -27.18 -5.39 18.95
C PRO A 148 -26.17 -5.31 20.11
N GLU A 149 -26.33 -6.16 21.14
CA GLU A 149 -25.42 -6.32 22.27
C GLU A 149 -23.99 -6.70 21.84
N LYS A 150 -23.87 -7.51 20.77
CA LYS A 150 -22.58 -8.04 20.29
C LYS A 150 -21.91 -7.06 19.33
N LYS A 151 -21.31 -6.01 19.90
CA LYS A 151 -20.63 -4.94 19.14
C LYS A 151 -19.55 -5.44 18.16
N TRP A 152 -18.91 -6.59 18.43
CA TRP A 152 -17.89 -7.18 17.55
C TRP A 152 -18.43 -7.62 16.18
N ILE A 153 -19.72 -7.92 16.05
CA ILE A 153 -20.33 -8.32 14.76
C ILE A 153 -20.28 -7.16 13.76
N LYS A 154 -20.36 -5.91 14.24
CA LYS A 154 -20.22 -4.71 13.40
C LYS A 154 -18.81 -4.52 12.86
N LEU A 155 -17.80 -5.16 13.46
CA LEU A 155 -16.40 -5.11 13.02
C LEU A 155 -16.07 -6.15 11.93
N ILE A 156 -17.03 -6.98 11.54
CA ILE A 156 -16.85 -7.94 10.44
C ILE A 156 -17.02 -7.21 9.12
N HIS A 157 -15.91 -7.03 8.41
CA HIS A 157 -15.89 -6.39 7.10
C HIS A 157 -15.69 -7.44 6.01
N MET A 158 -16.80 -7.88 5.41
CA MET A 158 -16.78 -8.82 4.28
C MET A 158 -15.90 -8.37 3.10
N PRO A 159 -15.82 -7.08 2.74
CA PRO A 159 -14.84 -6.63 1.75
C PRO A 159 -13.40 -6.92 2.18
N MET A 160 -13.04 -6.76 3.46
CA MET A 160 -11.68 -7.05 3.93
C MET A 160 -11.38 -8.55 3.93
N ILE A 161 -12.35 -9.39 4.30
CA ILE A 161 -12.22 -10.86 4.24
C ILE A 161 -12.02 -11.32 2.79
N LEU A 162 -12.82 -10.81 1.85
CA LEU A 162 -12.72 -11.17 0.44
C LEU A 162 -11.51 -10.52 -0.26
N GLY A 163 -11.10 -9.35 0.22
CA GLY A 163 -9.98 -8.57 -0.30
C GLY A 163 -8.60 -9.00 0.22
N GLY A 164 -8.54 -9.59 1.43
CA GLY A 164 -7.30 -9.97 2.10
C GLY A 164 -6.37 -10.83 1.22
N PRO A 165 -6.86 -11.93 0.60
CA PRO A 165 -6.02 -12.79 -0.24
C PRO A 165 -5.57 -12.20 -1.58
N LEU A 166 -6.08 -11.03 -1.99
CA LEU A 166 -5.84 -10.50 -3.33
C LEU A 166 -4.37 -10.12 -3.58
N GLY A 167 -3.58 -9.97 -2.52
CA GLY A 167 -2.14 -9.72 -2.65
C GLY A 167 -1.29 -10.97 -2.92
N MET A 168 -1.87 -12.17 -2.84
CA MET A 168 -1.11 -13.41 -2.99
C MET A 168 -0.34 -13.63 -4.31
N PRO A 169 -0.71 -13.06 -5.48
CA PRO A 169 0.05 -13.27 -6.70
C PRO A 169 1.49 -12.75 -6.60
N TYR A 170 1.71 -11.72 -5.78
CA TYR A 170 3.01 -11.11 -5.53
C TYR A 170 3.53 -11.38 -4.11
N ALA A 171 2.65 -11.51 -3.10
CA ALA A 171 3.02 -11.87 -1.74
C ALA A 171 2.79 -13.37 -1.47
N LYS A 172 3.85 -14.11 -1.17
CA LYS A 172 3.79 -15.52 -0.76
C LYS A 172 3.16 -15.73 0.62
N ALA A 173 2.79 -16.98 0.92
CA ALA A 173 2.14 -17.36 2.17
C ALA A 173 2.93 -16.97 3.42
N VAL A 174 4.27 -17.05 3.38
CA VAL A 174 5.15 -16.63 4.49
C VAL A 174 4.96 -15.16 4.87
N HIS A 175 4.67 -14.27 3.91
CA HIS A 175 4.47 -12.85 4.20
C HIS A 175 3.19 -12.62 4.99
N TYR A 176 2.09 -13.28 4.62
CA TYR A 176 0.83 -13.22 5.36
C TYR A 176 0.99 -13.79 6.77
N MET A 177 1.52 -15.02 6.89
CA MET A 177 1.72 -15.67 8.19
C MET A 177 2.60 -14.83 9.13
N SER A 178 3.67 -14.23 8.61
CA SER A 178 4.57 -13.39 9.40
C SER A 178 3.93 -12.05 9.77
N TRP A 179 3.22 -11.41 8.83
CA TRP A 179 2.49 -10.16 9.06
C TRP A 179 1.40 -10.33 10.13
N GLU A 180 0.63 -11.41 10.06
CA GLU A 180 -0.42 -11.76 11.01
C GLU A 180 0.16 -12.09 12.38
N ALA A 181 1.22 -12.89 12.45
CA ALA A 181 1.87 -13.26 13.71
C ALA A 181 2.39 -12.02 14.47
N VAL A 182 3.10 -11.12 13.76
CA VAL A 182 3.59 -9.87 14.34
C VAL A 182 2.40 -8.96 14.72
N GLY A 183 1.41 -8.83 13.84
CA GLY A 183 0.22 -8.04 14.08
C GLY A 183 -0.54 -8.45 15.33
N ILE A 184 -0.80 -9.74 15.50
CA ILE A 184 -1.47 -10.30 16.69
C ILE A 184 -0.60 -10.11 17.93
N PHE A 185 0.70 -10.39 17.86
CA PHE A 185 1.58 -10.22 19.00
C PHE A 185 1.57 -8.78 19.53
N PHE A 186 1.74 -7.78 18.66
CA PHE A 186 1.78 -6.38 19.09
C PHE A 186 0.38 -5.84 19.46
N ASN A 187 -0.65 -6.12 18.66
CA ASN A 187 -1.98 -5.54 18.90
C ASN A 187 -2.78 -6.26 20.00
N TYR A 188 -2.52 -7.55 20.23
CA TYR A 188 -3.24 -8.32 21.25
C TYR A 188 -2.42 -8.51 22.52
N TYR A 189 -1.19 -9.06 22.41
CA TYR A 189 -0.40 -9.42 23.58
C TYR A 189 0.24 -8.19 24.23
N VAL A 190 0.96 -7.38 23.46
CA VAL A 190 1.65 -6.19 23.98
C VAL A 190 0.64 -5.14 24.46
N TYR A 191 -0.44 -4.89 23.71
CA TYR A 191 -1.53 -4.00 24.13
C TYR A 191 -2.15 -4.43 25.47
N ARG A 192 -2.43 -5.72 25.67
CA ARG A 192 -3.05 -6.22 26.91
C ARG A 192 -2.10 -6.23 28.10
N ARG A 193 -0.84 -6.64 27.90
CA ARG A 193 0.12 -6.86 28.99
C ARG A 193 0.83 -5.58 29.45
N PHE A 194 1.07 -4.67 28.51
CA PHE A 194 1.81 -3.44 28.69
C PHE A 194 0.92 -2.23 28.37
N LYS A 195 -0.33 -2.28 28.83
CA LYS A 195 -1.34 -1.23 28.59
C LYS A 195 -0.78 0.16 28.89
N GLN A 196 -0.11 0.34 30.04
CA GLN A 196 0.52 1.61 30.42
C GLN A 196 1.67 2.04 29.49
N TRP A 197 2.49 1.11 28.98
CA TRP A 197 3.61 1.42 28.07
C TRP A 197 3.14 1.63 26.62
N HIS A 198 2.11 0.93 26.17
CA HIS A 198 1.45 1.18 24.88
C HIS A 198 0.71 2.52 24.90
N ILE A 199 0.00 2.82 26.00
CA ILE A 199 -0.66 4.11 26.27
C ILE A 199 0.36 5.25 26.43
N ASN A 200 1.56 5.00 26.98
CA ASN A 200 2.61 6.01 27.13
C ASN A 200 3.43 6.25 25.84
N ILE A 201 3.55 5.26 24.94
CA ILE A 201 4.10 5.44 23.59
C ILE A 201 3.08 6.16 22.69
N SER A 202 1.78 5.93 22.90
CA SER A 202 0.68 6.75 22.38
C SER A 202 0.26 7.85 23.38
N THR A 203 1.26 8.49 24.02
CA THR A 203 1.20 9.41 25.17
C THR A 203 -0.19 9.94 25.55
N GLU A 204 -0.59 9.81 26.82
CA GLU A 204 -1.75 10.52 27.41
C GLU A 204 -3.16 10.08 26.94
N GLN A 205 -3.33 8.82 26.51
CA GLN A 205 -4.61 8.35 25.93
C GLN A 205 -5.50 7.51 26.85
N CYS A 206 -5.48 7.68 28.18
CA CYS A 206 -6.53 7.08 29.02
C CYS A 206 -6.65 7.67 30.44
N ARG A 207 -7.41 8.76 30.59
CA ARG A 207 -8.13 9.05 31.84
C ARG A 207 -9.65 8.97 31.65
N PHE A 208 -10.14 7.97 30.89
CA PHE A 208 -11.58 7.72 30.74
C PHE A 208 -12.01 6.25 30.90
N CYS A 209 -11.11 5.34 31.25
CA CYS A 209 -11.52 4.00 31.68
C CYS A 209 -12.20 3.97 33.07
N GLN A 210 -12.11 5.04 33.87
CA GLN A 210 -12.83 5.14 35.16
C GLN A 210 -14.20 5.83 35.08
N ALA A 211 -14.57 6.45 33.95
CA ALA A 211 -15.87 7.11 33.82
C ALA A 211 -16.97 6.20 33.24
N LYS A 212 -16.60 5.07 32.64
CA LYS A 212 -17.55 4.12 32.05
C LYS A 212 -18.35 3.32 33.09
N GLU A 213 -17.89 3.27 34.34
CA GLU A 213 -18.66 2.70 35.46
C GLU A 213 -19.61 3.72 36.13
N LYS A 214 -19.49 5.03 35.85
CA LYS A 214 -20.39 6.07 36.42
C LYS A 214 -21.55 6.48 35.51
N MET A 215 -21.50 6.14 34.23
CA MET A 215 -22.58 6.45 33.26
C MET A 215 -23.70 5.40 33.21
N GLU A 216 -23.63 4.32 34.01
CA GLU A 216 -24.76 3.40 34.24
C GLU A 216 -25.74 3.90 35.33
N SER A 217 -25.57 5.11 35.85
CA SER A 217 -26.37 5.65 36.97
C SER A 217 -27.33 6.81 36.62
N TYR A 218 -27.32 7.37 35.40
CA TYR A 218 -28.26 8.44 35.07
C TYR A 218 -29.01 8.13 33.77
N GLY A 219 -30.32 7.99 33.93
CA GLY A 219 -31.26 7.58 32.91
C GLY A 219 -31.39 8.55 31.75
N GLU A 220 -32.02 8.02 30.70
CA GLU A 220 -32.51 8.72 29.53
C GLU A 220 -33.24 10.01 29.93
N ASP A 221 -32.79 11.16 29.42
CA ASP A 221 -33.64 12.19 28.81
C ASP A 221 -32.80 13.34 28.22
N GLU A 222 -33.26 13.83 27.07
CA GLU A 222 -32.86 15.03 26.30
C GLU A 222 -31.55 15.01 25.47
N VAL A 223 -31.73 14.91 24.14
CA VAL A 223 -30.73 15.23 23.12
C VAL A 223 -30.89 16.71 22.69
N PRO A 224 -29.91 17.60 22.86
CA PRO A 224 -29.96 18.93 22.25
C PRO A 224 -29.48 18.89 20.80
N LYS A 225 -30.29 19.48 19.91
CA LYS A 225 -30.02 19.69 18.47
C LYS A 225 -28.75 20.52 18.26
N SER A 226 -27.93 20.12 17.28
CA SER A 226 -26.74 20.84 16.84
C SER A 226 -27.07 22.24 16.31
N LYS A 227 -26.43 23.27 16.88
CA LYS A 227 -26.38 24.62 16.31
C LYS A 227 -25.14 24.77 15.44
N SER A 228 -25.34 25.35 14.27
CA SER A 228 -24.38 25.71 13.24
C SER A 228 -23.16 26.49 13.77
N LEU A 229 -21.94 26.05 13.41
CA LEU A 229 -20.71 26.81 13.65
C LEU A 229 -20.66 28.07 12.79
N GLN A 230 -20.84 29.23 13.43
CA GLN A 230 -20.40 30.52 12.92
C GLN A 230 -19.08 30.91 13.59
N LYS A 231 -18.15 31.31 12.73
CA LYS A 231 -16.80 31.84 12.94
C LYS A 231 -16.78 32.98 13.96
N HIS A 232 -16.01 32.89 15.05
CA HIS A 232 -15.50 34.04 15.81
C HIS A 232 -14.12 33.73 16.43
N GLN A 233 -13.14 34.59 16.13
CA GLN A 233 -11.86 34.69 16.81
C GLN A 233 -12.06 35.39 18.15
N THR A 234 -11.65 34.78 19.26
CA THR A 234 -11.30 35.51 20.47
C THR A 234 -10.29 34.70 21.28
N SER A 235 -9.26 35.38 21.75
CA SER A 235 -8.23 34.91 22.68
C SER A 235 -8.86 34.32 23.94
N ILE A 236 -8.51 33.09 24.30
CA ILE A 236 -8.95 32.43 25.55
C ILE A 236 -7.71 32.09 26.37
N ASP A 237 -7.73 32.58 27.60
CA ASP A 237 -6.82 32.28 28.70
C ASP A 237 -7.01 30.80 29.11
N LEU A 238 -5.92 30.05 29.19
CA LEU A 238 -5.95 28.59 29.41
C LEU A 238 -6.20 28.28 30.90
N ASN A 239 -7.41 27.82 31.23
CA ASN A 239 -7.62 26.95 32.39
C ASN A 239 -7.34 25.50 31.94
N GLU A 240 -6.36 24.84 32.57
CA GLU A 240 -5.75 23.56 32.16
C GLU A 240 -6.63 22.30 32.31
N ASP A 241 -7.94 22.39 32.60
CA ASP A 241 -8.77 21.22 32.97
C ASP A 241 -10.03 20.96 32.12
N GLU A 242 -10.26 21.70 31.01
CA GLU A 242 -11.30 21.36 30.04
C GLU A 242 -10.67 20.86 28.72
N GLU A 243 -10.65 19.52 28.52
CA GLU A 243 -10.34 18.94 27.21
C GLU A 243 -11.36 19.41 26.18
N VAL A 244 -10.96 20.33 25.30
CA VAL A 244 -11.79 20.76 24.16
C VAL A 244 -11.98 19.57 23.22
N ASP A 245 -13.21 19.06 23.12
CA ASP A 245 -13.57 17.97 22.22
C ASP A 245 -13.62 18.46 20.76
N ASP A 246 -12.47 18.46 20.07
CA ASP A 246 -12.31 19.01 18.72
C ASP A 246 -12.48 17.98 17.59
N ASN A 247 -12.56 16.68 17.91
CA ASN A 247 -12.67 15.61 16.92
C ASN A 247 -13.44 14.37 17.44
N PRO A 248 -14.36 13.80 16.64
CA PRO A 248 -15.10 12.59 17.01
C PRO A 248 -14.23 11.33 17.16
N ILE A 249 -13.01 11.31 16.60
CA ILE A 249 -12.09 10.16 16.68
C ILE A 249 -11.02 10.45 17.73
N GLU A 250 -11.03 9.64 18.80
CA GLU A 250 -10.15 9.77 19.96
C GLU A 250 -8.67 9.66 19.56
N GLU A 251 -8.31 8.74 18.67
CA GLU A 251 -6.94 8.57 18.18
C GLU A 251 -6.41 9.82 17.47
N VAL A 252 -7.27 10.55 16.77
CA VAL A 252 -6.91 11.80 16.10
C VAL A 252 -6.76 12.91 17.13
N ARG A 253 -7.71 13.04 18.05
CA ARG A 253 -7.73 14.09 19.09
C ARG A 253 -6.44 14.14 19.92
N LEU A 254 -5.90 12.97 20.26
CA LEU A 254 -4.74 12.88 21.16
C LEU A 254 -3.39 12.92 20.44
N THR A 255 -3.38 12.64 19.13
CA THR A 255 -2.16 12.66 18.33
C THR A 255 -1.95 13.97 17.58
N VAL A 256 -3.02 14.61 17.10
CA VAL A 256 -2.98 15.77 16.22
C VAL A 256 -2.95 17.07 17.03
N PRO A 257 -2.10 18.05 16.65
CA PRO A 257 -2.09 19.35 17.33
C PRO A 257 -3.38 20.14 17.06
N ILE A 258 -3.92 20.76 18.12
CA ILE A 258 -5.11 21.61 18.05
C ILE A 258 -4.74 23.00 17.48
N THR A 259 -3.54 23.50 17.79
CA THR A 259 -3.07 24.85 17.45
C THR A 259 -2.25 24.89 16.15
N ASP A 260 -2.34 26.00 15.41
CA ASP A 260 -1.48 26.31 14.24
C ASP A 260 -0.82 27.68 14.39
N ASP A 261 0.46 27.78 14.00
CA ASP A 261 1.15 29.06 13.82
C ASP A 261 1.27 29.37 12.31
N PRO A 262 0.41 30.24 11.75
CA PRO A 262 0.42 30.57 10.34
C PRO A 262 1.63 31.41 9.90
N SER A 263 2.43 31.94 10.83
CA SER A 263 3.59 32.79 10.51
C SER A 263 4.83 32.00 10.07
N LEU A 264 4.88 30.71 10.37
CA LEU A 264 6.02 29.86 10.08
C LEU A 264 6.28 29.69 8.56
N PRO A 265 7.51 29.94 8.07
CA PRO A 265 7.83 29.83 6.66
C PRO A 265 7.86 28.35 6.23
N ALA A 266 7.18 28.05 5.12
CA ALA A 266 6.95 26.68 4.66
C ALA A 266 7.70 26.36 3.36
N LEU A 267 7.48 27.15 2.30
CA LEU A 267 8.10 26.96 0.98
C LEU A 267 9.46 27.66 0.90
N THR A 268 10.41 27.20 1.70
CA THR A 268 11.77 27.76 1.76
C THR A 268 12.71 27.13 0.74
N PHE A 269 13.87 27.75 0.50
CA PHE A 269 14.95 27.15 -0.30
C PHE A 269 15.35 25.76 0.20
N ARG A 270 15.47 25.59 1.53
CA ARG A 270 15.78 24.30 2.16
C ARG A 270 14.76 23.23 1.81
N THR A 271 13.47 23.58 1.82
CA THR A 271 12.37 22.67 1.50
C THR A 271 12.47 22.14 0.07
N TRP A 272 12.79 23.00 -0.89
CA TRP A 272 12.97 22.59 -2.29
C TRP A 272 14.20 21.71 -2.48
N VAL A 273 15.35 22.09 -1.92
CA VAL A 273 16.60 21.34 -2.08
C VAL A 273 16.50 19.97 -1.41
N LEU A 274 16.16 19.93 -0.12
CA LEU A 274 16.06 18.67 0.63
C LEU A 274 14.88 17.82 0.15
N GLY A 275 13.76 18.45 -0.24
CA GLY A 275 12.60 17.77 -0.80
C GLY A 275 12.93 17.05 -2.11
N ILE A 276 13.50 17.77 -3.09
CA ILE A 276 13.85 17.19 -4.40
C ILE A 276 14.89 16.09 -4.24
N ILE A 277 15.94 16.30 -3.42
CA ILE A 277 16.97 15.27 -3.19
C ILE A 277 16.34 14.02 -2.57
N SER A 278 15.52 14.18 -1.52
CA SER A 278 14.86 13.05 -0.86
C SER A 278 13.92 12.31 -1.82
N CYS A 279 13.17 13.04 -2.65
CA CYS A 279 12.32 12.48 -3.69
C CYS A 279 13.13 11.64 -4.70
N CYS A 280 14.23 12.21 -5.24
CA CYS A 280 15.09 11.51 -6.20
C CYS A 280 15.70 10.23 -5.61
N LEU A 281 16.22 10.30 -4.38
CA LEU A 281 16.85 9.16 -3.72
C LEU A 281 15.83 8.04 -3.48
N LEU A 282 14.66 8.35 -2.93
CA LEU A 282 13.63 7.34 -2.68
C LEU A 282 13.04 6.76 -3.97
N ALA A 283 12.85 7.58 -5.00
CA ALA A 283 12.40 7.10 -6.31
C ALA A 283 13.38 6.12 -6.93
N PHE A 284 14.68 6.45 -6.90
CA PHE A 284 15.74 5.56 -7.38
C PHE A 284 15.78 4.25 -6.58
N MET A 285 15.83 4.34 -5.25
CA MET A 285 15.96 3.17 -4.38
C MET A 285 14.76 2.23 -4.50
N ASN A 286 13.54 2.76 -4.43
CA ASN A 286 12.33 1.94 -4.52
C ASN A 286 12.13 1.35 -5.93
N GLN A 287 12.51 2.07 -6.99
CA GLN A 287 12.47 1.49 -8.34
C GLN A 287 13.50 0.36 -8.50
N PHE A 288 14.70 0.55 -7.97
CA PHE A 288 15.77 -0.44 -8.05
C PHE A 288 15.43 -1.70 -7.23
N PHE A 289 14.98 -1.53 -5.99
CA PHE A 289 14.62 -2.66 -5.12
C PHE A 289 13.33 -3.37 -5.53
N GLY A 290 12.43 -2.70 -6.26
CA GLY A 290 11.21 -3.32 -6.80
C GLY A 290 11.47 -4.44 -7.81
N TYR A 291 12.69 -4.55 -8.35
CA TYR A 291 13.11 -5.66 -9.22
C TYR A 291 13.70 -6.85 -8.46
N ARG A 292 13.79 -6.80 -7.12
CA ARG A 292 14.26 -7.92 -6.29
C ARG A 292 13.13 -8.88 -5.93
N GLN A 293 13.48 -10.15 -5.73
CA GLN A 293 12.58 -11.23 -5.33
C GLN A 293 11.94 -10.97 -3.96
N ASN A 294 12.74 -10.53 -2.98
CA ASN A 294 12.26 -9.95 -1.73
C ASN A 294 12.26 -8.44 -1.89
N ASN A 295 11.07 -7.86 -2.07
CA ASN A 295 10.92 -6.43 -2.28
C ASN A 295 11.36 -5.65 -1.03
N LEU A 296 12.28 -4.71 -1.19
CA LEU A 296 12.65 -3.77 -0.13
C LEU A 296 11.98 -2.44 -0.42
N PHE A 297 11.03 -2.06 0.43
CA PHE A 297 10.33 -0.79 0.33
C PHE A 297 10.86 0.18 1.38
N VAL A 298 11.34 1.34 0.94
CA VAL A 298 11.79 2.44 1.80
C VAL A 298 10.74 3.53 1.80
N GLY A 299 10.04 3.68 2.93
CA GLY A 299 9.00 4.69 3.10
C GLY A 299 9.56 6.10 3.36
N SER A 300 8.68 7.11 3.25
CA SER A 300 9.00 8.52 3.50
C SER A 300 9.46 8.82 4.94
N VAL A 301 9.11 7.96 5.90
CA VAL A 301 9.56 8.05 7.30
C VAL A 301 11.10 8.05 7.41
N SER A 302 11.80 7.34 6.54
CA SER A 302 13.26 7.36 6.51
C SER A 302 13.81 8.75 6.18
N ALA A 303 13.17 9.46 5.24
CA ALA A 303 13.54 10.84 4.92
C ALA A 303 13.19 11.79 6.08
N GLN A 304 12.04 11.60 6.74
CA GLN A 304 11.66 12.37 7.94
C GLN A 304 12.76 12.31 9.03
N ILE A 305 13.35 11.15 9.27
CA ILE A 305 14.42 11.02 10.27
C ILE A 305 15.72 11.72 9.80
N LEU A 306 16.13 11.51 8.56
CA LEU A 306 17.41 12.01 8.03
C LEU A 306 17.42 13.52 7.77
N VAL A 307 16.27 14.09 7.40
CA VAL A 307 16.15 15.50 7.04
C VAL A 307 16.29 16.42 8.25
N LEU A 308 15.90 15.98 9.45
CA LEU A 308 15.98 16.81 10.65
C LEU A 308 17.40 17.34 10.94
N PRO A 309 18.44 16.50 11.11
CA PRO A 309 19.79 16.99 11.39
C PRO A 309 20.36 17.80 10.22
N ILE A 310 20.06 17.40 8.97
CA ILE A 310 20.53 18.12 7.77
C ILE A 310 19.85 19.49 7.67
N GLY A 311 18.56 19.59 7.98
CA GLY A 311 17.77 20.81 7.97
C GLY A 311 18.25 21.79 9.04
N GLN A 312 18.53 21.31 10.25
CA GLN A 312 19.15 22.10 11.32
C GLN A 312 20.55 22.58 10.93
N LEU A 313 21.38 21.72 10.32
CA LEU A 313 22.70 22.10 9.82
C LEU A 313 22.61 23.18 8.72
N MET A 314 21.67 23.05 7.78
CA MET A 314 21.43 24.07 6.76
C MET A 314 20.91 25.37 7.38
N ALA A 315 20.10 25.30 8.44
CA ALA A 315 19.64 26.48 9.17
C ALA A 315 20.77 27.20 9.93
N ALA A 316 21.76 26.45 10.43
CA ALA A 316 22.92 27.03 11.10
C ALA A 316 23.96 27.60 10.11
N THR A 317 24.09 27.02 8.91
CA THR A 317 25.17 27.36 7.95
C THR A 317 24.75 28.34 6.86
N LEU A 318 23.47 28.36 6.44
CA LEU A 318 23.03 29.22 5.34
C LEU A 318 22.87 30.67 5.77
N THR A 319 23.29 31.58 4.88
CA THR A 319 23.22 33.02 5.09
C THR A 319 21.77 33.52 5.07
N SER A 320 21.40 34.37 6.03
CA SER A 320 20.09 35.05 6.13
C SER A 320 19.97 36.30 5.25
N LYS A 321 21.01 36.64 4.47
CA LYS A 321 21.03 37.81 3.60
C LYS A 321 19.98 37.68 2.50
N GLN A 322 19.22 38.76 2.29
CA GLN A 322 18.26 38.81 1.18
C GLN A 322 19.00 39.01 -0.14
N ILE A 323 18.82 38.06 -1.05
CA ILE A 323 19.36 38.11 -2.41
C ILE A 323 18.26 38.71 -3.30
N ARG A 324 18.56 39.86 -3.92
CA ARG A 324 17.69 40.44 -4.97
C ARG A 324 18.05 39.82 -6.30
N VAL A 325 17.06 39.28 -7.01
CA VAL A 325 17.29 38.74 -8.35
C VAL A 325 17.52 39.92 -9.31
N PRO A 326 18.68 39.98 -10.00
CA PRO A 326 18.98 41.08 -10.92
C PRO A 326 17.88 41.18 -11.98
N LEU A 327 17.44 42.41 -12.28
CA LEU A 327 16.33 42.76 -13.20
C LEU A 327 14.90 42.48 -12.70
N THR A 328 14.69 42.06 -11.45
CA THR A 328 13.34 41.92 -10.89
C THR A 328 13.20 42.62 -9.54
N LYS A 329 11.95 42.92 -9.12
CA LYS A 329 11.65 43.41 -7.75
C LYS A 329 11.63 42.28 -6.71
N TRP A 330 11.97 41.05 -7.09
CA TRP A 330 11.85 39.88 -6.24
C TRP A 330 13.12 39.69 -5.39
N SER A 331 12.94 39.62 -4.08
CA SER A 331 13.99 39.24 -3.13
C SER A 331 13.61 37.95 -2.43
N PHE A 332 14.59 37.07 -2.24
CA PHE A 332 14.43 35.86 -1.45
C PHE A 332 15.61 35.67 -0.50
N SER A 333 15.36 35.04 0.64
CA SER A 333 16.41 34.64 1.58
C SER A 333 16.64 33.14 1.47
N LEU A 334 17.91 32.73 1.50
CA LEU A 334 18.29 31.31 1.57
C LEU A 334 18.00 30.72 2.96
N ASN A 335 17.97 31.57 4.00
CA ASN A 335 17.68 31.20 5.37
C ASN A 335 16.67 32.18 5.99
N PRO A 336 15.36 31.93 5.84
CA PRO A 336 14.32 32.81 6.38
C PRO A 336 14.15 32.71 7.90
N GLY A 337 14.73 31.69 8.55
CA GLY A 337 14.57 31.46 9.99
C GLY A 337 15.05 30.06 10.41
N PRO A 338 14.86 29.68 11.69
CA PRO A 338 15.21 28.35 12.17
C PRO A 338 14.42 27.26 11.41
N PHE A 339 14.99 26.05 11.35
CA PHE A 339 14.30 24.91 10.75
C PHE A 339 13.06 24.57 11.56
N ASN A 340 11.91 24.54 10.91
CA ASN A 340 10.62 24.36 11.58
C ASN A 340 9.85 23.13 11.07
N ILE A 341 8.79 22.78 11.79
CA ILE A 341 7.95 21.61 11.49
C ILE A 341 7.26 21.70 10.13
N LYS A 342 6.91 22.90 9.64
CA LYS A 342 6.26 23.10 8.34
C LYS A 342 7.21 22.77 7.18
N GLU A 343 8.47 23.20 7.25
CA GLU A 343 9.51 22.78 6.28
C GLU A 343 9.71 21.27 6.31
N HIS A 344 9.80 20.69 7.51
CA HIS A 344 10.03 19.27 7.71
C HIS A 344 8.90 18.40 7.12
N VAL A 345 7.64 18.77 7.35
CA VAL A 345 6.47 18.09 6.79
C VAL A 345 6.48 18.16 5.26
N LEU A 346 6.76 19.33 4.66
CA LEU A 346 6.83 19.45 3.20
C LEU A 346 7.94 18.61 2.57
N ILE A 347 9.13 18.58 3.17
CA ILE A 347 10.23 17.74 2.67
C ILE A 347 9.81 16.26 2.69
N THR A 348 9.10 15.84 3.73
CA THR A 348 8.58 14.46 3.83
C THR A 348 7.49 14.17 2.80
N ILE A 349 6.69 15.16 2.42
CA ILE A 349 5.71 15.02 1.32
C ILE A 349 6.42 14.85 -0.03
N PHE A 350 7.49 15.62 -0.30
CA PHE A 350 8.33 15.37 -1.48
C PHE A 350 8.90 13.95 -1.49
N ALA A 351 9.40 13.50 -0.33
CA ALA A 351 9.89 12.14 -0.15
C ALA A 351 8.79 11.08 -0.37
N SER A 352 7.56 11.34 0.06
CA SER A 352 6.38 10.49 -0.17
C SER A 352 6.09 10.30 -1.66
N SER A 353 6.09 11.40 -2.42
CA SER A 353 5.95 11.36 -3.89
C SER A 353 7.06 10.57 -4.60
N GLY A 354 8.28 10.56 -4.04
CA GLY A 354 9.38 9.73 -4.54
C GLY A 354 9.27 8.26 -4.11
N ALA A 355 8.72 7.99 -2.93
CA ALA A 355 8.51 6.63 -2.45
C ALA A 355 7.34 5.92 -3.14
N SER A 356 6.35 6.67 -3.64
CA SER A 356 5.22 6.09 -4.35
C SER A 356 5.65 5.46 -5.68
N GLY A 357 5.55 4.14 -5.78
CA GLY A 357 5.95 3.40 -6.98
C GLY A 357 5.13 3.77 -8.22
N VAL A 358 5.80 3.85 -9.37
CA VAL A 358 5.21 4.34 -10.64
C VAL A 358 4.88 3.17 -11.57
N ALA A 359 3.68 2.63 -11.45
CA ALA A 359 3.30 1.42 -12.20
C ALA A 359 3.22 1.60 -13.74
N GLY A 360 3.20 2.83 -14.26
CA GLY A 360 3.31 3.09 -15.71
C GLY A 360 4.61 2.54 -16.33
N VAL A 361 5.66 2.43 -15.52
CA VAL A 361 6.96 1.86 -15.88
C VAL A 361 6.86 0.36 -16.26
N ALA A 362 5.85 -0.36 -15.74
CA ALA A 362 5.62 -1.75 -16.10
C ALA A 362 5.32 -1.93 -17.60
N ILE A 363 4.70 -0.94 -18.27
CA ILE A 363 4.48 -0.98 -19.73
C ILE A 363 5.80 -1.01 -20.47
N ILE A 364 6.71 -0.11 -20.09
CA ILE A 364 8.03 0.02 -20.71
C ILE A 364 8.79 -1.29 -20.56
N THR A 365 8.74 -1.85 -19.36
CA THR A 365 9.34 -3.15 -19.06
C THR A 365 8.72 -4.27 -19.91
N ILE A 366 7.39 -4.33 -20.04
CA ILE A 366 6.71 -5.32 -20.88
C ILE A 366 7.10 -5.19 -22.35
N VAL A 367 7.07 -3.98 -22.90
CA VAL A 367 7.34 -3.76 -24.33
C VAL A 367 8.80 -4.01 -24.69
N LYS A 368 9.75 -3.53 -23.87
CA LYS A 368 11.19 -3.70 -24.14
C LYS A 368 11.68 -5.08 -23.75
N ALA A 369 11.31 -5.60 -22.58
CA ALA A 369 11.92 -6.81 -22.02
C ALA A 369 11.20 -8.10 -22.44
N PHE A 370 9.88 -8.07 -22.68
CA PHE A 370 9.10 -9.27 -23.05
C PHE A 370 8.66 -9.29 -24.51
N TYR A 371 8.31 -8.14 -25.09
CA TYR A 371 7.95 -8.05 -26.51
C TYR A 371 9.12 -7.66 -27.43
N HIS A 372 10.29 -7.37 -26.87
CA HIS A 372 11.52 -7.04 -27.60
C HIS A 372 11.34 -5.95 -28.67
N ARG A 373 10.48 -4.95 -28.39
CA ARG A 373 10.22 -3.83 -29.31
C ARG A 373 10.86 -2.54 -28.81
N GLN A 374 11.29 -1.70 -29.75
CA GLN A 374 11.78 -0.37 -29.44
C GLN A 374 10.61 0.59 -29.20
N MET A 375 10.76 1.47 -28.21
CA MET A 375 9.84 2.56 -27.91
C MET A 375 10.59 3.88 -27.99
N ASN A 376 9.93 4.93 -28.48
CA ASN A 376 10.48 6.27 -28.38
C ASN A 376 10.56 6.68 -26.89
N PRO A 377 11.74 7.07 -26.37
CA PRO A 377 11.92 7.40 -24.95
C PRO A 377 11.04 8.55 -24.49
N VAL A 378 10.80 9.54 -25.34
CA VAL A 378 9.95 10.71 -25.01
C VAL A 378 8.49 10.27 -24.85
N ALA A 379 7.99 9.44 -25.77
CA ALA A 379 6.63 8.92 -25.68
C ALA A 379 6.43 8.03 -24.44
N ALA A 380 7.41 7.20 -24.11
CA ALA A 380 7.40 6.36 -22.92
C ALA A 380 7.42 7.19 -21.63
N MET A 381 8.19 8.27 -21.62
CA MET A 381 8.26 9.20 -20.50
C MET A 381 6.95 9.96 -20.28
N LEU A 382 6.35 10.49 -21.35
CA LEU A 382 5.04 11.16 -21.30
C LEU A 382 3.94 10.20 -20.84
N LEU A 383 3.97 8.94 -21.28
CA LEU A 383 3.06 7.90 -20.81
C LEU A 383 3.18 7.72 -19.29
N VAL A 384 4.40 7.65 -18.76
CA VAL A 384 4.64 7.53 -17.32
C VAL A 384 4.12 8.76 -16.57
N GLN A 385 4.47 9.98 -16.99
CA GLN A 385 4.05 11.21 -16.31
C GLN A 385 2.54 11.41 -16.33
N THR A 386 1.89 11.25 -17.48
CA THR A 386 0.43 11.46 -17.60
C THR A 386 -0.37 10.51 -16.71
N THR A 387 0.09 9.27 -16.52
CA THR A 387 -0.57 8.32 -15.60
C THR A 387 -0.52 8.76 -14.14
N GLN A 388 0.55 9.44 -13.73
CA GLN A 388 0.69 9.99 -12.39
C GLN A 388 -0.15 11.26 -12.23
N LEU A 389 -0.09 12.16 -13.21
CA LEU A 389 -0.83 13.43 -13.18
C LEU A 389 -2.35 13.22 -13.14
N MET A 390 -2.86 12.16 -13.78
CA MET A 390 -4.28 11.79 -13.72
C MET A 390 -4.75 11.46 -12.29
N GLY A 391 -3.86 10.98 -11.42
CA GLY A 391 -4.18 10.71 -10.01
C GLY A 391 -4.62 11.96 -9.26
N TYR A 392 -4.11 13.15 -9.61
CA TYR A 392 -4.55 14.41 -9.01
C TYR A 392 -5.99 14.78 -9.36
N GLY A 393 -6.46 14.42 -10.56
CA GLY A 393 -7.86 14.62 -10.96
C GLY A 393 -8.81 13.82 -10.06
N TRP A 394 -8.51 12.54 -9.84
CA TRP A 394 -9.25 11.69 -8.91
C TRP A 394 -9.14 12.18 -7.46
N ALA A 395 -7.95 12.56 -7.01
CA ALA A 395 -7.74 13.08 -5.65
C ALA A 395 -8.57 14.36 -5.41
N GLY A 396 -8.62 15.28 -6.39
CA GLY A 396 -9.45 16.48 -6.29
C GLY A 396 -10.94 16.19 -6.11
N LEU A 397 -11.48 15.21 -6.84
CA LEU A 397 -12.89 14.78 -6.74
C LEU A 397 -13.23 14.21 -5.36
N PHE A 398 -12.31 13.43 -4.76
CA PHE A 398 -12.56 12.75 -3.49
C PHE A 398 -12.05 13.49 -2.25
N ARG A 399 -11.31 14.59 -2.40
CA ARG A 399 -10.73 15.36 -1.29
C ARG A 399 -11.76 15.74 -0.23
N LYS A 400 -12.93 16.23 -0.65
CA LYS A 400 -14.01 16.64 0.26
C LYS A 400 -14.47 15.50 1.17
N TYR A 401 -14.49 14.28 0.67
CA TYR A 401 -14.99 13.11 1.40
C TYR A 401 -13.91 12.41 2.21
N LEU A 402 -12.69 12.29 1.67
CA LEU A 402 -11.63 11.49 2.26
C LEU A 402 -10.64 12.29 3.12
N VAL A 403 -10.57 13.61 2.94
CA VAL A 403 -9.65 14.50 3.67
C VAL A 403 -10.41 15.41 4.62
N ASP A 404 -11.39 16.17 4.12
CA ASP A 404 -12.06 17.20 4.91
C ASP A 404 -13.03 16.61 5.96
N SER A 405 -13.49 15.36 5.80
CA SER A 405 -14.37 14.70 6.77
C SER A 405 -13.60 14.30 8.04
N PRO A 406 -14.08 14.64 9.24
CA PRO A 406 -13.44 14.27 10.51
C PRO A 406 -13.60 12.78 10.83
N TYR A 407 -14.68 12.13 10.37
CA TYR A 407 -14.93 10.69 10.59
C TYR A 407 -14.01 9.78 9.76
N MET A 408 -13.42 10.31 8.68
CA MET A 408 -12.48 9.58 7.85
C MET A 408 -11.06 9.82 8.35
N TRP A 409 -10.52 8.85 9.09
CA TRP A 409 -9.17 8.91 9.65
C TRP A 409 -8.23 7.89 9.00
N TRP A 410 -6.94 8.22 9.00
CA TRP A 410 -5.89 7.46 8.32
C TRP A 410 -4.85 7.01 9.36
N PRO A 411 -4.91 5.74 9.83
CA PRO A 411 -4.02 5.25 10.89
C PRO A 411 -2.54 5.42 10.57
N GLY A 412 -2.13 5.13 9.33
CA GLY A 412 -0.74 5.27 8.89
C GLY A 412 -0.20 6.70 8.99
N ASN A 413 -1.05 7.72 8.80
CA ASN A 413 -0.64 9.12 8.92
C ASN A 413 -0.46 9.53 10.39
N LEU A 414 -1.24 8.97 11.32
CA LEU A 414 -1.10 9.29 12.74
C LEU A 414 0.27 8.88 13.29
N VAL A 415 0.82 7.77 12.78
CA VAL A 415 2.20 7.35 13.09
C VAL A 415 3.21 8.42 12.65
N GLN A 416 3.03 9.01 11.46
CA GLN A 416 3.89 10.08 10.96
C GLN A 416 3.75 11.37 11.78
N VAL A 417 2.51 11.75 12.13
CA VAL A 417 2.23 12.91 12.99
C VAL A 417 2.91 12.74 14.35
N SER A 418 2.73 11.58 15.00
CA SER A 418 3.37 11.27 16.28
C SER A 418 4.90 11.39 16.19
N LEU A 419 5.50 10.91 15.10
CA LEU A 419 6.94 11.05 14.87
C LEU A 419 7.37 12.50 14.65
N PHE A 420 6.61 13.32 13.90
CA PHE A 420 6.92 14.74 13.75
C PHE A 420 6.92 15.47 15.09
N ARG A 421 5.94 15.17 15.94
CA ARG A 421 5.85 15.71 17.29
C ARG A 421 7.04 15.26 18.14
N ALA A 422 7.33 13.97 18.17
CA ALA A 422 8.47 13.42 18.92
C ALA A 422 9.85 13.99 18.51
N LEU A 423 9.99 14.40 17.24
CA LEU A 423 11.24 14.94 16.70
C LEU A 423 11.39 16.46 16.84
N ASN A 424 10.29 17.23 16.87
CA ASN A 424 10.34 18.69 16.84
C ASN A 424 9.80 19.35 18.13
N GLU A 425 9.01 18.65 18.94
CA GLU A 425 8.50 19.17 20.21
C GLU A 425 9.50 18.90 21.35
N ASN A 426 9.59 19.83 22.29
CA ASN A 426 10.42 19.69 23.48
C ASN A 426 9.70 18.80 24.52
N GLU A 427 10.34 17.70 24.93
CA GLU A 427 9.77 16.75 25.90
C GLU A 427 9.98 17.22 27.35
N LYS A 428 8.89 17.32 28.12
CA LYS A 428 8.95 17.53 29.58
C LYS A 428 9.35 16.21 30.27
N ARG A 429 10.57 16.15 30.81
CA ARG A 429 11.19 14.93 31.34
C ARG A 429 10.78 14.62 32.79
N ALA A 430 10.28 13.41 33.04
CA ALA A 430 10.26 12.82 34.38
C ALA A 430 11.67 12.33 34.77
N ARG A 431 12.13 12.64 35.99
CA ARG A 431 13.49 12.26 36.46
C ARG A 431 13.70 10.74 36.34
N GLY A 432 14.77 10.33 35.63
CA GLY A 432 15.20 8.94 35.51
C GLY A 432 14.79 8.19 34.23
N GLY A 433 13.92 8.75 33.38
CA GLY A 433 13.53 8.12 32.10
C GLY A 433 14.53 8.37 30.95
N LEU A 434 14.51 7.49 29.94
CA LEU A 434 15.09 7.71 28.61
C LEU A 434 14.26 8.77 27.86
N THR A 435 14.91 9.64 27.08
CA THR A 435 14.18 10.56 26.19
C THR A 435 13.60 9.79 25.00
N ARG A 436 12.53 10.30 24.37
CA ARG A 436 11.97 9.73 23.13
C ARG A 436 13.03 9.53 22.05
N LEU A 437 13.93 10.51 21.90
CA LEU A 437 15.02 10.46 20.93
C LEU A 437 16.07 9.38 21.29
N GLN A 438 16.43 9.23 22.57
CA GLN A 438 17.36 8.18 23.01
C GLN A 438 16.78 6.79 22.79
N PHE A 439 15.52 6.58 23.15
CA PHE A 439 14.82 5.32 22.88
C PHE A 439 14.79 5.01 21.39
N PHE A 440 14.44 6.02 20.57
CA PHE A 440 14.45 5.90 19.12
C PHE A 440 15.82 5.49 18.58
N LEU A 441 16.91 6.13 19.01
CA LEU A 441 18.27 5.80 18.55
C LEU A 441 18.71 4.39 18.97
N ILE A 442 18.37 3.95 20.18
CA ILE A 442 18.67 2.58 20.65
C ILE A 442 17.95 1.56 19.76
N VAL A 443 16.66 1.75 19.50
CA VAL A 443 15.87 0.85 18.64
C VAL A 443 16.39 0.89 17.19
N PHE A 444 16.74 2.08 16.67
CA PHE A 444 17.29 2.24 15.33
C PHE A 444 18.60 1.46 15.16
N ILE A 445 19.56 1.63 16.07
CA ILE A 445 20.86 0.94 16.00
C ILE A 445 20.68 -0.56 16.17
N SER A 446 19.82 -0.99 17.10
CA SER A 446 19.53 -2.41 17.33
C SER A 446 18.89 -3.06 16.11
N SER A 447 17.93 -2.38 15.49
CA SER A 447 17.26 -2.86 14.27
C SER A 447 18.22 -2.88 13.08
N PHE A 448 19.10 -1.90 12.95
CA PHE A 448 20.13 -1.86 11.90
C PHE A 448 21.11 -3.03 12.05
N ALA A 449 21.60 -3.28 13.27
CA ALA A 449 22.47 -4.41 13.56
C ALA A 449 21.77 -5.75 13.30
N TYR A 450 20.49 -5.87 13.69
CA TYR A 450 19.71 -7.08 13.43
C TYR A 450 19.53 -7.33 11.92
N TYR A 451 19.37 -6.30 11.10
CA TYR A 451 19.16 -6.45 9.65
C TYR A 451 20.32 -7.12 8.91
N ILE A 452 21.53 -7.05 9.46
CA ILE A 452 22.71 -7.77 8.92
C ILE A 452 22.51 -9.29 9.00
N VAL A 453 21.77 -9.78 10.00
CA VAL A 453 21.54 -11.20 10.23
C VAL A 453 20.70 -11.84 9.10
N PRO A 454 19.44 -11.43 8.81
CA PRO A 454 18.70 -11.96 7.68
C PRO A 454 19.27 -11.50 6.34
N GLY A 455 19.92 -10.32 6.29
CA GLY A 455 20.39 -9.75 5.04
C GLY A 455 21.66 -10.39 4.47
N TYR A 456 22.56 -10.86 5.34
CA TYR A 456 23.89 -11.32 4.92
C TYR A 456 24.31 -12.64 5.59
N LEU A 457 24.14 -12.77 6.91
CA LEU A 457 24.69 -13.93 7.65
C LEU A 457 23.83 -15.18 7.49
N PHE A 458 22.51 -15.07 7.65
CA PHE A 458 21.58 -16.19 7.62
C PHE A 458 20.29 -15.86 6.83
N PRO A 459 20.35 -15.78 5.49
CA PRO A 459 19.17 -15.47 4.66
C PRO A 459 17.99 -16.44 4.83
N SER A 460 18.25 -17.66 5.30
CA SER A 460 17.22 -18.67 5.53
C SER A 460 16.19 -18.27 6.59
N ILE A 461 16.52 -17.33 7.51
CA ILE A 461 15.58 -16.89 8.54
C ILE A 461 14.43 -16.03 7.99
N SER A 462 14.55 -15.54 6.75
CA SER A 462 13.46 -14.84 6.07
C SER A 462 12.29 -15.77 5.69
N ALA A 463 12.51 -17.09 5.63
CA ALA A 463 11.44 -18.06 5.36
C ALA A 463 11.71 -19.42 6.04
N LEU A 464 11.51 -19.48 7.36
CA LEU A 464 11.57 -20.72 8.11
C LEU A 464 10.30 -21.51 7.82
N SER A 465 10.43 -22.78 7.41
CA SER A 465 9.30 -23.65 7.07
C SER A 465 9.40 -24.94 7.88
N PHE A 466 8.79 -24.96 9.08
CA PHE A 466 8.98 -26.07 10.03
C PHE A 466 8.51 -27.42 9.48
N VAL A 467 7.37 -27.44 8.77
CA VAL A 467 6.83 -28.66 8.17
C VAL A 467 7.80 -29.25 7.13
N CYS A 468 8.48 -28.40 6.36
CA CYS A 468 9.51 -28.83 5.40
C CYS A 468 10.77 -29.39 6.07
N TRP A 469 11.09 -28.95 7.29
CA TRP A 469 12.24 -29.45 8.05
C TRP A 469 11.99 -30.81 8.69
N ILE A 470 10.78 -31.03 9.20
CA ILE A 470 10.39 -32.31 9.82
C ILE A 470 10.24 -33.39 8.72
N TRP A 471 9.60 -33.06 7.61
CA TRP A 471 9.35 -34.01 6.50
C TRP A 471 10.05 -33.57 5.22
N LYS A 472 11.38 -33.80 5.17
CA LYS A 472 12.22 -33.38 4.05
C LYS A 472 11.88 -34.08 2.74
N ASP A 473 11.62 -35.39 2.78
CA ASP A 473 11.46 -36.21 1.58
C ASP A 473 10.03 -36.28 1.04
N SER A 474 9.05 -35.74 1.76
CA SER A 474 7.63 -35.79 1.36
C SER A 474 7.25 -34.61 0.47
N ILE A 475 6.96 -34.87 -0.80
CA ILE A 475 6.49 -33.85 -1.76
C ILE A 475 5.22 -33.16 -1.24
N THR A 476 4.31 -33.91 -0.60
CA THR A 476 3.08 -33.35 -0.03
C THR A 476 3.39 -32.43 1.15
N ALA A 477 4.30 -32.80 2.03
CA ALA A 477 4.73 -31.94 3.13
C ALA A 477 5.42 -30.67 2.62
N GLN A 478 6.20 -30.75 1.54
CA GLN A 478 6.81 -29.58 0.90
C GLN A 478 5.75 -28.64 0.28
N LYS A 479 4.71 -29.19 -0.38
CA LYS A 479 3.59 -28.39 -0.92
C LYS A 479 2.77 -27.70 0.18
N LEU A 480 2.59 -28.35 1.31
CA LEU A 480 1.84 -27.81 2.45
C LEU A 480 2.68 -26.81 3.26
N GLY A 481 3.94 -27.12 3.52
CA GLY A 481 4.82 -26.40 4.43
C GLY A 481 5.59 -25.24 3.83
N SER A 482 5.86 -25.25 2.51
CA SER A 482 6.71 -24.25 1.88
C SER A 482 6.05 -22.87 1.91
N GLY A 483 6.68 -21.90 2.60
CA GLY A 483 6.17 -20.53 2.69
C GLY A 483 6.28 -19.71 1.41
N LEU A 484 7.20 -20.06 0.51
CA LEU A 484 7.47 -19.33 -0.75
C LEU A 484 6.78 -19.93 -1.97
N GLN A 485 6.60 -21.26 -1.98
CA GLN A 485 6.10 -22.01 -3.15
C GLN A 485 4.88 -22.89 -2.83
N GLY A 486 4.43 -22.92 -1.58
CA GLY A 486 3.32 -23.76 -1.11
C GLY A 486 2.30 -22.99 -0.29
N LEU A 487 1.55 -23.71 0.55
CA LEU A 487 0.53 -23.13 1.43
C LEU A 487 1.11 -22.48 2.70
N GLY A 488 2.40 -22.67 2.97
CA GLY A 488 3.09 -22.04 4.10
C GLY A 488 2.61 -22.44 5.49
N ILE A 489 2.03 -23.63 5.66
CA ILE A 489 1.63 -24.12 6.99
C ILE A 489 2.87 -24.23 7.88
N GLY A 490 2.88 -23.50 8.98
CA GLY A 490 4.02 -23.44 9.89
C GLY A 490 5.25 -22.74 9.31
N SER A 491 5.05 -21.87 8.31
CA SER A 491 6.12 -21.02 7.79
C SER A 491 6.03 -19.59 8.34
N PHE A 492 7.17 -19.06 8.79
CA PHE A 492 7.31 -17.71 9.34
C PHE A 492 8.69 -17.15 9.00
N GLY A 493 8.76 -15.85 8.78
CA GLY A 493 10.00 -15.11 8.58
C GLY A 493 10.30 -14.24 9.79
N LEU A 494 11.55 -14.24 10.22
CA LEU A 494 12.06 -13.37 11.29
C LEU A 494 12.68 -12.07 10.75
N ASP A 495 12.45 -11.78 9.48
CA ASP A 495 12.94 -10.58 8.79
C ASP A 495 11.83 -9.56 8.60
N TRP A 496 12.09 -8.31 8.98
CA TRP A 496 11.13 -7.21 8.83
C TRP A 496 10.72 -6.99 7.36
N SER A 497 11.63 -7.24 6.40
CA SER A 497 11.29 -7.15 4.98
C SER A 497 10.24 -8.20 4.56
N THR A 498 10.29 -9.38 5.18
CA THR A 498 9.31 -10.45 4.97
C THR A 498 7.96 -10.10 5.59
N VAL A 499 7.96 -9.45 6.75
CA VAL A 499 6.74 -9.05 7.47
C VAL A 499 6.04 -7.89 6.76
N ALA A 500 6.75 -6.80 6.47
CA ALA A 500 6.13 -5.53 6.06
C ALA A 500 6.33 -5.17 4.57
N GLY A 501 7.22 -5.85 3.84
CA GLY A 501 7.61 -5.47 2.48
C GLY A 501 6.49 -5.56 1.42
N PHE A 502 5.44 -6.32 1.70
CA PHE A 502 4.30 -6.50 0.79
C PHE A 502 2.96 -6.00 1.35
N LEU A 503 2.66 -6.28 2.63
CA LEU A 503 1.39 -5.91 3.27
C LEU A 503 1.46 -4.59 4.06
N GLY A 504 2.62 -3.93 4.10
CA GLY A 504 2.84 -2.75 4.95
C GLY A 504 3.03 -3.12 6.42
N SER A 505 3.13 -2.11 7.30
CA SER A 505 3.37 -2.34 8.72
C SER A 505 2.12 -2.85 9.45
N PRO A 506 2.18 -4.04 10.09
CA PRO A 506 1.07 -4.54 10.91
C PRO A 506 0.88 -3.74 12.21
N LEU A 507 1.87 -2.95 12.65
CA LEU A 507 1.77 -2.14 13.86
C LEU A 507 0.87 -0.90 13.69
N ALA A 508 0.79 -0.37 12.47
CA ALA A 508 -0.06 0.77 12.17
C ALA A 508 -1.51 0.36 11.83
N THR A 509 -1.76 -0.95 11.72
CA THR A 509 -3.03 -1.50 11.25
C THR A 509 -3.90 -1.91 12.44
N PRO A 510 -5.15 -1.43 12.56
CA PRO A 510 -6.02 -1.80 13.66
C PRO A 510 -6.29 -3.31 13.74
N PHE A 511 -6.38 -3.85 14.96
CA PHE A 511 -6.57 -5.29 15.19
C PHE A 511 -7.74 -5.91 14.42
N PHE A 512 -8.88 -5.21 14.34
CA PHE A 512 -10.05 -5.75 13.62
C PHE A 512 -9.77 -5.93 12.13
N VAL A 513 -8.95 -5.08 11.51
CA VAL A 513 -8.54 -5.21 10.11
C VAL A 513 -7.66 -6.45 9.95
N ILE A 514 -6.67 -6.63 10.83
CA ILE A 514 -5.79 -7.81 10.85
C ILE A 514 -6.62 -9.09 10.97
N ALA A 515 -7.59 -9.13 11.89
CA ALA A 515 -8.45 -10.29 12.09
C ALA A 515 -9.31 -10.62 10.86
N ASN A 516 -9.88 -9.62 10.18
CA ASN A 516 -10.65 -9.86 8.96
C ASN A 516 -9.77 -10.37 7.81
N ILE A 517 -8.57 -9.80 7.63
CA ILE A 517 -7.61 -10.27 6.61
C ILE A 517 -7.18 -11.71 6.89
N LEU A 518 -6.88 -12.04 8.16
CA LEU A 518 -6.51 -13.39 8.61
C LEU A 518 -7.62 -14.41 8.31
N VAL A 519 -8.87 -14.08 8.60
CA VAL A 519 -10.00 -14.96 8.28
C VAL A 519 -10.11 -15.17 6.78
N GLY A 520 -9.94 -14.11 5.99
CA GLY A 520 -9.90 -14.18 4.53
C GLY A 520 -8.77 -15.08 4.02
N PHE A 521 -7.56 -14.89 4.54
CA PHE A 521 -6.38 -15.67 4.24
C PHE A 521 -6.60 -17.16 4.54
N PHE A 522 -7.09 -17.48 5.74
CA PHE A 522 -7.33 -18.86 6.17
C PHE A 522 -8.39 -19.55 5.30
N LEU A 523 -9.54 -18.90 5.10
CA LEU A 523 -10.63 -19.46 4.26
C LEU A 523 -10.18 -19.65 2.81
N PHE A 524 -9.37 -18.75 2.29
CA PHE A 524 -8.87 -18.88 0.93
C PHE A 524 -7.79 -19.96 0.82
N LEU A 525 -6.70 -19.83 1.55
CA LEU A 525 -5.50 -20.63 1.35
C LEU A 525 -5.59 -22.03 1.97
N TYR A 526 -6.31 -22.19 3.08
CA TYR A 526 -6.38 -23.46 3.81
C TYR A 526 -7.71 -24.19 3.64
N VAL A 527 -8.74 -23.55 3.10
CA VAL A 527 -10.04 -24.20 2.82
C VAL A 527 -10.29 -24.25 1.31
N LEU A 528 -10.46 -23.10 0.66
CA LEU A 528 -10.86 -23.03 -0.75
C LEU A 528 -9.84 -23.68 -1.70
N ILE A 529 -8.56 -23.32 -1.57
CA ILE A 529 -7.49 -23.82 -2.46
C ILE A 529 -7.28 -25.33 -2.31
N PRO A 530 -7.16 -25.90 -1.08
CA PRO A 530 -7.10 -27.33 -0.89
C PRO A 530 -8.29 -28.07 -1.50
N ILE A 531 -9.51 -27.64 -1.18
CA ILE A 531 -10.72 -28.29 -1.70
C ILE A 531 -10.66 -28.35 -3.22
N ALA A 532 -10.43 -27.21 -3.89
CA ALA A 532 -10.41 -27.14 -5.34
C ALA A 532 -9.24 -27.90 -6.00
N TYR A 533 -8.07 -27.93 -5.37
CA TYR A 533 -6.91 -28.64 -5.91
C TYR A 533 -7.07 -30.16 -5.80
N TRP A 534 -7.47 -30.66 -4.63
CA TRP A 534 -7.66 -32.10 -4.40
C TRP A 534 -8.94 -32.66 -5.02
N SER A 535 -9.98 -31.84 -5.22
CA SER A 535 -11.14 -32.21 -6.05
C SER A 535 -10.85 -32.13 -7.56
N ASN A 536 -9.61 -31.80 -7.94
CA ASN A 536 -9.15 -31.65 -9.32
C ASN A 536 -10.03 -30.72 -10.17
N THR A 537 -10.56 -29.65 -9.57
CA THR A 537 -11.39 -28.67 -10.26
C THR A 537 -10.54 -27.93 -11.31
N TYR A 538 -11.07 -27.80 -12.53
CA TYR A 538 -10.32 -27.24 -13.68
C TYR A 538 -9.03 -27.98 -14.02
N GLU A 539 -8.97 -29.30 -13.76
CA GLU A 539 -7.80 -30.13 -14.02
C GLU A 539 -6.54 -29.63 -13.26
N ALA A 540 -6.78 -29.08 -12.06
CA ALA A 540 -5.79 -28.48 -11.16
C ALA A 540 -4.49 -29.28 -11.02
N GLY A 541 -4.57 -30.61 -11.00
CA GLY A 541 -3.43 -31.50 -10.82
C GLY A 541 -2.33 -31.34 -11.89
N ARG A 542 -2.65 -30.76 -13.06
CA ARG A 542 -1.68 -30.48 -14.13
C ARG A 542 -0.78 -29.26 -13.84
N PHE A 543 -1.18 -28.38 -12.93
CA PHE A 543 -0.52 -27.12 -12.68
C PHE A 543 0.05 -27.03 -11.26
N PRO A 544 1.08 -26.20 -11.03
CA PRO A 544 1.55 -25.91 -9.68
C PRO A 544 0.42 -25.32 -8.82
N LEU A 545 0.36 -25.74 -7.55
CA LEU A 545 -0.64 -25.28 -6.58
C LEU A 545 -0.64 -23.75 -6.42
N PHE A 546 0.55 -23.16 -6.34
CA PHE A 546 0.78 -21.74 -6.10
C PHE A 546 1.62 -21.15 -7.23
N SER A 547 0.99 -20.55 -8.24
CA SER A 547 1.69 -19.92 -9.36
C SER A 547 0.87 -18.80 -10.02
N PRO A 548 1.45 -17.61 -10.24
CA PRO A 548 0.82 -16.54 -11.00
C PRO A 548 0.99 -16.70 -12.53
N HIS A 549 1.60 -17.79 -13.00
CA HIS A 549 1.84 -18.04 -14.42
C HIS A 549 0.61 -18.60 -15.13
N THR A 550 0.57 -18.37 -16.44
CA THR A 550 -0.42 -18.95 -17.35
C THR A 550 0.15 -20.18 -18.05
N PHE A 551 -0.68 -21.20 -18.26
CA PHE A 551 -0.28 -22.52 -18.77
C PHE A 551 -1.09 -22.94 -19.99
N ASP A 552 -0.54 -23.85 -20.79
CA ASP A 552 -1.27 -24.56 -21.85
C ASP A 552 -1.92 -25.85 -21.33
N SER A 553 -2.69 -26.53 -22.19
CA SER A 553 -3.39 -27.78 -21.86
C SER A 553 -2.48 -28.92 -21.39
N LYS A 554 -1.18 -28.86 -21.70
CA LYS A 554 -0.17 -29.85 -21.30
C LYS A 554 0.53 -29.49 -19.99
N GLY A 555 0.15 -28.38 -19.35
CA GLY A 555 0.78 -27.91 -18.11
C GLY A 555 2.09 -27.14 -18.33
N GLN A 556 2.45 -26.82 -19.57
CA GLN A 556 3.67 -26.05 -19.86
C GLN A 556 3.41 -24.55 -19.80
N PRO A 557 4.43 -23.72 -19.52
CA PRO A 557 4.30 -22.27 -19.58
C PRO A 557 3.74 -21.82 -20.94
N TYR A 558 2.67 -21.03 -20.91
CA TYR A 558 1.92 -20.69 -22.11
C TYR A 558 2.75 -19.85 -23.09
N ASN A 559 2.89 -20.32 -24.33
CA ASN A 559 3.69 -19.64 -25.34
C ASN A 559 2.89 -18.56 -26.09
N ILE A 560 3.16 -17.30 -25.76
CA ILE A 560 2.42 -16.13 -26.27
C ILE A 560 2.70 -15.86 -27.75
N THR A 561 3.91 -16.18 -28.26
CA THR A 561 4.27 -15.90 -29.66
C THR A 561 3.46 -16.73 -30.66
N ARG A 562 2.81 -17.81 -30.20
CA ARG A 562 1.93 -18.65 -31.03
C ARG A 562 0.54 -18.05 -31.24
N ILE A 563 0.13 -17.06 -30.43
CA ILE A 563 -1.22 -16.48 -30.46
C ILE A 563 -1.22 -14.97 -30.72
N LEU A 564 -0.04 -14.39 -30.96
CA LEU A 564 0.12 -13.00 -31.34
C LEU A 564 0.77 -12.95 -32.72
N ASN A 565 0.15 -12.21 -33.64
CA ASN A 565 0.76 -11.96 -34.93
C ASN A 565 1.97 -11.03 -34.76
N ASN A 566 3.16 -11.49 -35.15
CA ASN A 566 4.42 -10.74 -35.01
C ASN A 566 4.41 -9.38 -35.73
N LYS A 567 3.64 -9.23 -36.81
CA LYS A 567 3.56 -7.98 -37.59
C LYS A 567 2.58 -6.98 -36.96
N ALA A 568 1.32 -7.38 -36.79
CA ALA A 568 0.24 -6.50 -36.32
C ALA A 568 0.16 -6.35 -34.79
N PHE A 569 0.78 -7.24 -34.03
CA PHE A 569 0.62 -7.34 -32.57
C PHE A 569 -0.85 -7.49 -32.13
N GLU A 570 -1.60 -8.19 -32.96
CA GLU A 570 -3.01 -8.51 -32.75
C GLU A 570 -3.16 -10.00 -32.46
N PHE A 571 -4.23 -10.33 -31.75
CA PHE A 571 -4.59 -11.70 -31.41
C PHE A 571 -4.84 -12.54 -32.67
N ASP A 572 -4.10 -13.64 -32.80
CA ASP A 572 -4.31 -14.65 -33.84
C ASP A 572 -5.26 -15.74 -33.33
N LYS A 573 -6.51 -15.68 -33.79
CA LYS A 573 -7.54 -16.66 -33.41
C LYS A 573 -7.22 -18.06 -33.94
N VAL A 574 -6.70 -18.19 -35.15
CA VAL A 574 -6.41 -19.50 -35.76
C VAL A 574 -5.24 -20.16 -35.03
N GLY A 575 -4.21 -19.38 -34.71
CA GLY A 575 -3.09 -19.84 -33.89
C GLY A 575 -3.53 -20.27 -32.48
N TYR A 576 -4.46 -19.54 -31.86
CA TYR A 576 -5.04 -19.90 -30.56
C TYR A 576 -5.83 -21.20 -30.60
N ASP A 577 -6.78 -21.33 -31.54
CA ASP A 577 -7.66 -22.49 -31.66
C ASP A 577 -6.87 -23.78 -31.97
N ASN A 578 -5.75 -23.66 -32.70
CA ASN A 578 -4.85 -24.80 -33.01
C ASN A 578 -3.82 -25.12 -31.91
N TYR A 579 -3.51 -24.18 -31.01
CA TYR A 579 -2.49 -24.38 -29.98
C TYR A 579 -3.09 -24.93 -28.69
N SER A 580 -3.82 -24.10 -27.95
CA SER A 580 -4.40 -24.47 -26.66
C SER A 580 -5.26 -23.34 -26.09
N LYS A 581 -6.26 -23.71 -25.29
CA LYS A 581 -6.93 -22.75 -24.40
C LYS A 581 -5.97 -22.30 -23.29
N LEU A 582 -6.21 -21.10 -22.74
CA LEU A 582 -5.40 -20.57 -21.64
C LEU A 582 -5.85 -21.17 -20.29
N TYR A 583 -4.94 -21.88 -19.61
CA TYR A 583 -5.17 -22.42 -18.27
C TYR A 583 -4.45 -21.58 -17.20
N LEU A 584 -5.06 -21.54 -16.02
CA LEU A 584 -4.58 -20.86 -14.82
C LEU A 584 -4.40 -21.88 -13.69
N SER A 585 -3.46 -21.60 -12.78
CA SER A 585 -3.42 -22.31 -11.50
C SER A 585 -4.71 -22.06 -10.71
N VAL A 586 -5.05 -22.99 -9.81
CA VAL A 586 -6.24 -22.87 -8.95
C VAL A 586 -6.19 -21.58 -8.13
N MET A 587 -5.03 -21.29 -7.54
CA MET A 587 -4.80 -20.06 -6.79
C MET A 587 -5.08 -18.81 -7.64
N PHE A 588 -4.57 -18.77 -8.86
CA PHE A 588 -4.74 -17.58 -9.69
C PHE A 588 -6.17 -17.43 -10.23
N ALA A 589 -6.83 -18.53 -10.57
CA ALA A 589 -8.24 -18.52 -11.00
C ALA A 589 -9.18 -18.00 -9.89
N PHE A 590 -9.05 -18.53 -8.67
CA PHE A 590 -9.90 -18.10 -7.56
C PHE A 590 -9.58 -16.68 -7.09
N ILE A 591 -8.34 -16.19 -7.23
CA ILE A 591 -8.04 -14.76 -6.97
C ILE A 591 -8.85 -13.84 -7.90
N TYR A 592 -9.09 -14.23 -9.16
CA TYR A 592 -9.99 -13.45 -10.02
C TYR A 592 -11.44 -13.49 -9.53
N GLY A 593 -11.93 -14.66 -9.12
CA GLY A 593 -13.24 -14.78 -8.46
C GLY A 593 -13.34 -13.86 -7.23
N MET A 594 -12.35 -13.92 -6.34
CA MET A 594 -12.29 -13.07 -5.14
C MET A 594 -12.24 -11.58 -5.48
N ASN A 595 -11.56 -11.16 -6.56
CA ASN A 595 -11.59 -9.76 -7.03
C ASN A 595 -13.02 -9.33 -7.40
N PHE A 596 -13.79 -10.20 -8.08
CA PHE A 596 -15.18 -9.90 -8.42
C PHE A 596 -16.06 -9.83 -7.16
N ALA A 597 -15.86 -10.74 -6.21
CA ALA A 597 -16.58 -10.74 -4.95
C ALA A 597 -16.24 -9.51 -4.10
N PHE A 598 -14.96 -9.16 -3.98
CA PHE A 598 -14.50 -7.98 -3.26
C PHE A 598 -15.14 -6.69 -3.78
N LEU A 599 -15.22 -6.52 -5.11
CA LEU A 599 -15.84 -5.37 -5.74
C LEU A 599 -17.31 -5.23 -5.32
N MET A 600 -18.08 -6.30 -5.48
CA MET A 600 -19.52 -6.28 -5.17
C MET A 600 -19.79 -6.18 -3.68
N ALA A 601 -18.99 -6.86 -2.86
CA ALA A 601 -19.05 -6.77 -1.41
C ALA A 601 -18.78 -5.34 -0.94
N SER A 602 -17.82 -4.64 -1.54
CA SER A 602 -17.53 -3.24 -1.19
C SER A 602 -18.73 -2.34 -1.41
N ILE A 603 -19.41 -2.46 -2.56
CA ILE A 603 -20.61 -1.67 -2.88
C ILE A 603 -21.74 -1.97 -1.89
N THR A 604 -22.07 -3.25 -1.68
CA THR A 604 -23.16 -3.63 -0.78
C THR A 604 -22.83 -3.31 0.67
N HIS A 605 -21.58 -3.47 1.09
CA HIS A 605 -21.17 -3.16 2.46
C HIS A 605 -21.35 -1.67 2.76
N VAL A 606 -20.84 -0.80 1.90
CA VAL A 606 -21.04 0.66 2.03
C VAL A 606 -22.54 0.98 2.04
N ALA A 607 -23.34 0.41 1.13
CA ALA A 607 -24.78 0.66 1.10
C ALA A 607 -25.52 0.23 2.39
N LEU A 608 -25.11 -0.87 3.03
CA LEU A 608 -25.79 -1.41 4.22
C LEU A 608 -25.33 -0.79 5.55
N PHE A 609 -24.05 -0.43 5.65
CA PHE A 609 -23.42 0.02 6.89
C PHE A 609 -23.21 1.54 6.92
N ASP A 610 -22.85 2.15 5.79
CA ASP A 610 -22.42 3.55 5.69
C ASP A 610 -23.38 4.43 4.85
N GLY A 611 -24.37 3.84 4.17
CA GLY A 611 -25.29 4.52 3.26
C GLY A 611 -26.41 5.32 3.94
N LYS A 612 -26.15 5.93 5.10
CA LYS A 612 -27.10 6.77 5.84
C LYS A 612 -26.70 8.24 5.81
#